data_AF-A0A2V5RCA3-F1
#
_entry.id   AF-A0A2V5RCA3-F1
#
_cell.length_a   1.000
_cell.length_b   1.000
_cell.length_c   1.000
_cell.angle_alpha   90.00
_cell.angle_beta   90.00
_cell.angle_gamma   90.00
#
_symmetry.space_group_name_H-M   'P 1'
#
loop_
_entity.id
_entity.type
_entity.pdbx_description
1 polymer ?
#
loop_
_entity_poly.entity_id
_entity_poly.type
_entity_poly.pdbx_seq_one_letter_code
_entity_poly.pdbx_strand_id
1 'polypeptide(L)'
;MWRRFSTGEFATPRIETLRRAVVITVFAVVWIEAVELCARPESKDWIVLNNCRQIANPANDGDSFHVSVGPNEYIFRLYMVDAPETDEMTPARLVEQAKYFGITVPQAIEVGRAATAFTREKLSEAFTVFTHLSDAMGQSKLERFYAFVQTKEGDLGEQLIRNGLARIYGFKAVPPGSISSRVELAKLQQLEDEAKEEKIGAWGVNAGRVNVRTQKPTVFNFFGQENRTPARPAPLMSPFARVSATPPARSTPREEQKSHPKEKTPLGRIDINTATEKELTTLPGIGHVMAARIIAARPFRSADDLKRVNGIGDKKYAQIRPYFQ
;
A
#
# COMPACT_ATOMS: atom_id res chain seq x y z
N MET A 1 1.09 -61.44 85.75
CA MET A 1 2.51 -61.60 85.35
C MET A 1 3.05 -60.22 84.98
N TRP A 2 4.27 -59.91 85.41
CA TRP A 2 4.94 -58.61 85.54
C TRP A 2 4.99 -57.68 84.31
N ARG A 3 4.74 -56.37 84.54
CA ARG A 3 5.66 -55.18 84.55
C ARG A 3 6.02 -54.65 83.15
N ARG A 4 5.58 -53.45 82.75
CA ARG A 4 6.10 -52.06 83.03
C ARG A 4 7.46 -51.77 82.41
N PHE A 5 7.52 -50.71 81.59
CA PHE A 5 8.42 -49.51 81.60
C PHE A 5 8.16 -48.79 80.26
N SER A 6 7.59 -47.59 80.11
CA SER A 6 7.66 -46.28 80.79
C SER A 6 9.02 -45.61 80.74
N THR A 7 9.15 -44.62 79.85
CA THR A 7 9.76 -43.30 80.12
C THR A 7 9.12 -42.26 79.19
N GLY A 8 8.44 -41.27 79.80
CA GLY A 8 8.08 -39.98 79.18
C GLY A 8 9.31 -39.09 79.03
N GLU A 9 9.24 -37.99 78.29
CA GLU A 9 8.98 -36.60 78.77
C GLU A 9 9.62 -35.68 77.69
N PHE A 10 9.33 -34.39 77.44
CA PHE A 10 8.50 -33.34 78.04
C PHE A 10 8.38 -32.18 77.02
N ALA A 11 7.28 -31.43 77.13
CA ALA A 11 7.18 -29.96 77.03
C ALA A 11 7.37 -29.19 75.69
N THR A 12 6.28 -28.50 75.34
CA THR A 12 6.05 -27.35 74.43
C THR A 12 6.79 -26.06 74.87
N PRO A 13 6.96 -24.99 74.02
CA PRO A 13 5.93 -23.94 73.97
C PRO A 13 5.82 -23.05 72.68
N ARG A 14 4.64 -22.42 72.58
CA ARG A 14 4.30 -21.02 72.19
C ARG A 14 4.51 -20.44 70.77
N ILE A 15 3.46 -19.67 70.46
CA ILE A 15 3.16 -18.69 69.40
C ILE A 15 4.12 -17.48 69.44
N GLU A 16 4.15 -16.74 68.30
CA GLU A 16 4.68 -15.38 68.04
C GLU A 16 6.16 -15.30 67.62
N THR A 17 6.55 -14.96 66.38
CA THR A 17 6.49 -13.59 65.82
C THR A 17 7.05 -13.50 64.37
N LEU A 18 6.42 -12.62 63.58
CA LEU A 18 6.94 -11.76 62.48
C LEU A 18 7.74 -12.28 61.25
N ARG A 19 7.13 -11.97 60.08
CA ARG A 19 7.69 -11.40 58.84
C ARG A 19 8.69 -12.22 58.02
N ARG A 20 8.25 -12.63 56.81
CA ARG A 20 8.90 -12.50 55.47
C ARG A 20 8.10 -13.38 54.50
N ALA A 21 7.26 -12.80 53.65
CA ALA A 21 7.57 -12.44 52.26
C ALA A 21 7.58 -13.66 51.31
N VAL A 22 6.90 -13.46 50.17
CA VAL A 22 7.11 -14.11 48.87
C VAL A 22 6.19 -15.29 48.50
N VAL A 23 5.10 -14.92 47.83
CA VAL A 23 4.63 -15.37 46.50
C VAL A 23 4.40 -16.87 46.26
N ILE A 24 3.11 -17.16 46.09
CA ILE A 24 2.48 -18.36 45.54
C ILE A 24 3.13 -18.73 44.20
N THR A 25 3.68 -19.94 44.13
CA THR A 25 4.01 -20.60 42.87
C THR A 25 2.94 -21.67 42.61
N VAL A 26 2.00 -21.38 41.71
CA VAL A 26 1.18 -22.42 41.07
C VAL A 26 1.44 -22.29 39.58
N PHE A 27 2.32 -23.17 39.09
CA PHE A 27 2.64 -23.29 37.68
C PHE A 27 1.43 -23.83 36.90
N ALA A 28 1.19 -23.15 35.78
CA ALA A 28 0.16 -23.42 34.80
C ALA A 28 0.18 -24.87 34.31
N VAL A 29 -1.00 -25.49 34.35
CA VAL A 29 -1.35 -26.63 33.48
C VAL A 29 -2.58 -26.20 32.71
N VAL A 30 -2.59 -26.54 31.42
CA VAL A 30 -3.60 -26.27 30.37
C VAL A 30 -3.33 -24.99 29.55
N TRP A 31 -3.69 -25.06 28.26
CA TRP A 31 -3.46 -24.10 27.16
C TRP A 31 -2.11 -24.19 26.44
N ILE A 32 -1.77 -25.39 25.97
CA ILE A 32 -1.08 -25.55 24.67
C ILE A 32 -2.21 -25.64 23.63
N GLU A 33 -2.08 -24.94 22.49
CA GLU A 33 -3.10 -24.69 21.45
C GLU A 33 -3.83 -23.33 21.57
N ALA A 34 -3.10 -22.23 21.77
CA ALA A 34 -3.54 -20.93 21.24
C ALA A 34 -2.38 -19.92 21.25
N VAL A 35 -2.33 -19.14 20.18
CA VAL A 35 -1.48 -17.94 19.98
C VAL A 35 -0.08 -18.23 19.46
N GLU A 36 -0.03 -18.94 18.33
CA GLU A 36 0.86 -18.56 17.23
C GLU A 36 0.11 -17.58 16.30
N LEU A 37 -0.34 -16.46 16.88
CA LEU A 37 -0.97 -15.36 16.16
C LEU A 37 -0.03 -14.15 16.15
N CYS A 38 1.23 -14.39 15.80
CA CYS A 38 2.23 -13.34 15.67
C CYS A 38 2.74 -13.32 14.22
N ALA A 39 2.32 -12.28 13.49
CA ALA A 39 2.80 -11.86 12.18
C ALA A 39 2.87 -12.96 11.11
N ARG A 40 1.75 -13.17 10.39
CA ARG A 40 1.83 -13.79 9.07
C ARG A 40 2.76 -12.92 8.21
N PRO A 41 3.82 -13.48 7.60
CA PRO A 41 4.58 -12.74 6.59
C PRO A 41 3.59 -12.28 5.50
N GLU A 42 3.65 -11.01 5.08
CA GLU A 42 2.93 -10.56 3.88
C GLU A 42 3.29 -11.54 2.76
N SER A 43 2.32 -12.33 2.31
CA SER A 43 2.55 -13.20 1.17
C SER A 43 2.85 -12.31 -0.02
N LYS A 44 3.94 -12.61 -0.74
CA LYS A 44 4.17 -11.99 -2.06
C LYS A 44 3.05 -12.32 -3.05
N ASP A 45 2.25 -13.32 -2.74
CA ASP A 45 1.14 -13.76 -3.56
C ASP A 45 -0.11 -12.95 -3.26
N TRP A 46 -0.83 -12.62 -4.34
CA TRP A 46 -2.11 -11.92 -4.29
C TRP A 46 -3.18 -12.79 -3.62
N ILE A 47 -3.90 -12.23 -2.65
CA ILE A 47 -5.16 -12.80 -2.19
C ILE A 47 -6.22 -12.42 -3.23
N VAL A 48 -6.79 -13.44 -3.85
CA VAL A 48 -7.81 -13.29 -4.89
C VAL A 48 -9.18 -13.59 -4.29
N LEU A 49 -10.01 -12.55 -4.19
CA LEU A 49 -11.38 -12.66 -3.70
C LEU A 49 -12.31 -12.64 -4.92
N ASN A 50 -12.95 -13.77 -5.18
CA ASN A 50 -13.89 -13.93 -6.29
C ASN A 50 -15.33 -13.66 -5.82
N ASN A 51 -16.21 -13.33 -6.77
CA ASN A 51 -17.64 -13.11 -6.53
C ASN A 51 -17.93 -11.97 -5.53
N CYS A 52 -17.07 -10.97 -5.47
CA CYS A 52 -17.28 -9.78 -4.65
C CYS A 52 -18.56 -9.05 -5.06
N ARG A 53 -19.23 -8.42 -4.10
CA ARG A 53 -20.38 -7.51 -4.32
C ARG A 53 -20.19 -6.23 -3.52
N GLN A 54 -20.46 -5.10 -4.15
CA GLN A 54 -20.45 -3.82 -3.44
C GLN A 54 -21.63 -3.77 -2.46
N ILE A 55 -21.36 -3.39 -1.22
CA ILE A 55 -22.38 -3.07 -0.22
C ILE A 55 -22.68 -1.58 -0.32
N ALA A 56 -23.96 -1.22 -0.44
CA ALA A 56 -24.37 0.17 -0.47
C ALA A 56 -23.97 0.86 0.86
N ASN A 57 -23.17 1.92 0.76
CA ASN A 57 -22.71 2.69 1.91
C ASN A 57 -22.54 4.16 1.47
N PRO A 58 -23.03 5.15 2.23
CA PRO A 58 -22.82 6.56 1.93
C PRO A 58 -21.35 6.97 1.82
N ALA A 59 -20.44 6.24 2.46
CA ALA A 59 -19.01 6.46 2.40
C ALA A 59 -18.32 5.83 1.18
N ASN A 60 -19.06 5.15 0.30
CA ASN A 60 -18.50 4.67 -0.97
C ASN A 60 -18.27 5.87 -1.90
N ASP A 61 -17.08 5.93 -2.49
CA ASP A 61 -16.70 6.94 -3.47
C ASP A 61 -16.08 6.30 -4.72
N GLY A 62 -15.40 7.09 -5.54
CA GLY A 62 -14.79 6.64 -6.79
C GLY A 62 -13.65 5.63 -6.60
N ASP A 63 -12.84 5.74 -5.54
CA ASP A 63 -11.63 4.91 -5.34
C ASP A 63 -11.70 4.02 -4.08
N SER A 64 -12.71 4.19 -3.24
CA SER A 64 -12.86 3.54 -1.95
C SER A 64 -14.30 3.05 -1.74
N PHE A 65 -14.50 1.76 -1.46
CA PHE A 65 -15.84 1.18 -1.36
C PHE A 65 -15.95 -0.06 -0.48
N HIS A 66 -17.14 -0.26 0.08
CA HIS A 66 -17.49 -1.39 0.94
C HIS A 66 -17.91 -2.61 0.11
N VAL A 67 -17.39 -3.79 0.46
CA VAL A 67 -17.50 -5.02 -0.32
C VAL A 67 -17.80 -6.22 0.57
N SER A 68 -18.71 -7.08 0.12
CA SER A 68 -18.95 -8.41 0.69
C SER A 68 -18.30 -9.50 -0.14
N VAL A 69 -17.77 -10.52 0.54
CA VAL A 69 -17.24 -11.75 -0.05
C VAL A 69 -17.69 -12.92 0.83
N GLY A 70 -18.78 -13.58 0.42
CA GLY A 70 -19.43 -14.58 1.27
C GLY A 70 -19.90 -13.94 2.59
N PRO A 71 -19.50 -14.46 3.76
CA PRO A 71 -19.87 -13.87 5.06
C PRO A 71 -18.96 -12.71 5.50
N ASN A 72 -17.90 -12.39 4.76
CA ASN A 72 -16.91 -11.40 5.15
C ASN A 72 -17.17 -10.05 4.48
N GLU A 73 -16.84 -8.97 5.18
CA GLU A 73 -16.93 -7.59 4.69
C GLU A 73 -15.56 -6.91 4.72
N TYR A 74 -15.29 -6.07 3.73
CA TYR A 74 -14.04 -5.34 3.56
C TYR A 74 -14.31 -3.94 3.01
N ILE A 75 -13.53 -2.95 3.44
CA ILE A 75 -13.44 -1.67 2.73
C ILE A 75 -12.18 -1.71 1.88
N PHE A 76 -12.31 -1.57 0.56
CA PHE A 76 -11.17 -1.51 -0.33
C PHE A 76 -10.90 -0.10 -0.81
N ARG A 77 -9.62 0.25 -0.96
CA ARG A 77 -9.13 1.44 -1.67
C ARG A 77 -8.30 0.99 -2.86
N LEU A 78 -8.46 1.63 -4.00
CA LEU A 78 -7.67 1.29 -5.19
C LEU A 78 -6.19 1.62 -4.99
N TYR A 79 -5.31 0.74 -5.48
CA TYR A 79 -3.90 1.08 -5.66
C TYR A 79 -3.77 2.13 -6.79
N MET A 80 -2.87 3.10 -6.60
CA MET A 80 -2.37 3.99 -7.67
C MET A 80 -3.40 4.92 -8.32
N VAL A 81 -4.63 4.96 -7.82
CA VAL A 81 -5.76 5.74 -8.33
C VAL A 81 -6.38 6.53 -7.17
N ASP A 82 -6.60 7.83 -7.37
CA ASP A 82 -7.28 8.73 -6.42
C ASP A 82 -8.41 9.47 -7.15
N ALA A 83 -9.65 9.20 -6.75
CA ALA A 83 -10.81 9.94 -7.23
C ALA A 83 -10.94 11.28 -6.47
N PRO A 84 -11.47 12.35 -7.09
CA PRO A 84 -11.71 13.60 -6.39
C PRO A 84 -12.72 13.44 -5.25
N GLU A 85 -12.58 14.27 -4.21
CA GLU A 85 -13.54 14.30 -3.09
C GLU A 85 -14.93 14.72 -3.57
N THR A 86 -15.98 14.25 -2.90
CA THR A 86 -17.38 14.50 -3.28
C THR A 86 -18.05 15.65 -2.52
N ASP A 87 -17.36 16.22 -1.53
CA ASP A 87 -17.86 17.30 -0.68
C ASP A 87 -16.72 18.18 -0.16
N GLU A 88 -17.07 19.25 0.56
CA GLU A 88 -16.14 20.27 1.03
C GLU A 88 -15.44 19.94 2.36
N MET A 89 -15.59 18.71 2.89
CA MET A 89 -15.08 18.36 4.23
C MET A 89 -13.55 18.34 4.31
N THR A 90 -12.85 18.23 3.16
CA THR A 90 -11.39 18.20 3.09
C THR A 90 -10.84 19.27 2.13
N PRO A 91 -10.95 20.57 2.47
CA PRO A 91 -10.69 21.67 1.52
C PRO A 91 -9.26 21.69 0.98
N ALA A 92 -8.26 21.30 1.79
CA ALA A 92 -6.88 21.21 1.33
C ALA A 92 -6.69 20.15 0.22
N ARG A 93 -7.38 19.00 0.34
CA ARG A 93 -7.33 17.93 -0.68
C ARG A 93 -8.03 18.37 -1.95
N LEU A 94 -9.19 19.03 -1.82
CA LEU A 94 -9.90 19.59 -2.97
C LEU A 94 -9.06 20.60 -3.75
N VAL A 95 -8.34 21.49 -3.07
CA VAL A 95 -7.45 22.45 -3.75
C VAL A 95 -6.32 21.74 -4.49
N GLU A 96 -5.73 20.71 -3.89
CA GLU A 96 -4.69 19.89 -4.52
C GLU A 96 -5.21 19.17 -5.77
N GLN A 97 -6.37 18.53 -5.67
CA GLN A 97 -7.02 17.82 -6.77
C GLN A 97 -7.43 18.78 -7.88
N ALA A 98 -8.08 19.89 -7.55
CA ALA A 98 -8.46 20.94 -8.51
C ALA A 98 -7.24 21.47 -9.28
N LYS A 99 -6.12 21.72 -8.57
CA LYS A 99 -4.85 22.12 -9.17
C LYS A 99 -4.29 21.05 -10.11
N TYR A 100 -4.35 19.77 -9.72
CA TYR A 100 -3.87 18.66 -10.54
C TYR A 100 -4.61 18.57 -11.88
N PHE A 101 -5.94 18.69 -11.85
CA PHE A 101 -6.77 18.61 -13.05
C PHE A 101 -6.85 19.93 -13.84
N GLY A 102 -6.41 21.05 -13.26
CA GLY A 102 -6.53 22.37 -13.89
C GLY A 102 -7.99 22.88 -13.93
N ILE A 103 -8.77 22.57 -12.90
CA ILE A 103 -10.20 22.90 -12.78
C ILE A 103 -10.48 23.65 -11.48
N THR A 104 -11.70 24.15 -11.30
CA THR A 104 -12.13 24.77 -10.03
C THR A 104 -12.48 23.72 -8.96
N VAL A 105 -12.49 24.11 -7.69
CA VAL A 105 -12.91 23.22 -6.59
C VAL A 105 -14.33 22.67 -6.77
N PRO A 106 -15.35 23.49 -7.13
CA PRO A 106 -16.69 22.97 -7.41
C PRO A 106 -16.72 21.93 -8.55
N GLN A 107 -15.90 22.12 -9.58
CA GLN A 107 -15.77 21.16 -10.67
C GLN A 107 -15.05 19.89 -10.24
N ALA A 108 -14.05 19.96 -9.35
CA ALA A 108 -13.45 18.77 -8.76
C ALA A 108 -14.49 17.93 -8.01
N ILE A 109 -15.39 18.57 -7.25
CA ILE A 109 -16.52 17.90 -6.58
C ILE A 109 -17.49 17.26 -7.59
N GLU A 110 -17.77 17.94 -8.71
CA GLU A 110 -18.58 17.38 -9.81
C GLU A 110 -17.95 16.10 -10.38
N VAL A 111 -16.64 16.14 -10.66
CA VAL A 111 -15.89 14.98 -11.14
C VAL A 111 -15.87 13.87 -10.09
N GLY A 112 -15.69 14.18 -8.81
CA GLY A 112 -15.74 13.20 -7.72
C GLY A 112 -17.08 12.47 -7.68
N ARG A 113 -18.20 13.20 -7.82
CA ARG A 113 -19.54 12.61 -7.90
C ARG A 113 -19.72 11.74 -9.15
N ALA A 114 -19.16 12.15 -10.29
CA ALA A 114 -19.15 11.35 -11.50
C ALA A 114 -18.33 10.06 -11.33
N ALA A 115 -17.16 10.13 -10.69
CA ALA A 115 -16.33 8.97 -10.37
C ALA A 115 -17.07 7.98 -9.46
N THR A 116 -17.74 8.46 -8.40
CA THR A 116 -18.57 7.62 -7.52
C THR A 116 -19.71 6.94 -8.28
N ALA A 117 -20.40 7.67 -9.15
CA ALA A 117 -21.47 7.11 -9.97
C ALA A 117 -20.95 6.04 -10.94
N PHE A 118 -19.81 6.29 -11.59
CA PHE A 118 -19.14 5.37 -12.49
C PHE A 118 -18.71 4.09 -11.78
N THR A 119 -18.03 4.21 -10.63
CA THR A 119 -17.61 3.05 -9.81
C THR A 119 -18.81 2.22 -9.38
N ARG A 120 -19.90 2.84 -8.92
CA ARG A 120 -21.14 2.14 -8.57
C ARG A 120 -21.74 1.38 -9.76
N GLU A 121 -21.72 1.96 -10.96
CA GLU A 121 -22.18 1.28 -12.18
C GLU A 121 -21.30 0.07 -12.50
N LYS A 122 -19.97 0.23 -12.52
CA LYS A 122 -19.02 -0.85 -12.85
C LYS A 122 -18.99 -1.98 -11.84
N LEU A 123 -19.35 -1.71 -10.59
CA LEU A 123 -19.44 -2.68 -9.50
C LEU A 123 -20.86 -3.19 -9.24
N SER A 124 -21.82 -2.90 -10.14
CA SER A 124 -23.20 -3.39 -10.02
C SER A 124 -23.32 -4.91 -10.20
N GLU A 125 -22.37 -5.53 -10.90
CA GLU A 125 -22.25 -6.98 -11.07
C GLU A 125 -21.14 -7.57 -10.20
N ALA A 126 -21.00 -8.90 -10.23
CA ALA A 126 -19.88 -9.59 -9.59
C ALA A 126 -18.53 -9.08 -10.12
N PHE A 127 -17.56 -8.90 -9.23
CA PHE A 127 -16.19 -8.57 -9.59
C PHE A 127 -15.17 -9.39 -8.78
N THR A 128 -13.91 -9.31 -9.18
CA THR A 128 -12.80 -9.95 -8.50
C THR A 128 -11.88 -8.89 -7.90
N VAL A 129 -11.47 -9.10 -6.65
CA VAL A 129 -10.52 -8.23 -5.94
C VAL A 129 -9.19 -8.96 -5.79
N PHE A 130 -8.10 -8.25 -6.05
CA PHE A 130 -6.73 -8.68 -5.79
C PHE A 130 -6.15 -7.77 -4.71
N THR A 131 -5.81 -8.33 -3.55
CA THR A 131 -5.29 -7.56 -2.41
C THR A 131 -4.14 -8.29 -1.70
N HIS A 132 -3.23 -7.56 -1.07
CA HIS A 132 -2.30 -8.11 -0.07
C HIS A 132 -2.82 -7.94 1.36
N LEU A 133 -4.04 -7.41 1.54
CA LEU A 133 -4.56 -6.93 2.82
C LEU A 133 -3.63 -5.91 3.50
N SER A 134 -2.93 -5.10 2.70
CA SER A 134 -2.14 -3.98 3.20
C SER A 134 -3.06 -2.85 3.65
N ASP A 135 -2.87 -2.36 4.88
CA ASP A 135 -3.65 -1.27 5.46
C ASP A 135 -3.62 -0.01 4.58
N ALA A 136 -4.80 0.47 4.22
CA ALA A 136 -5.04 1.68 3.43
C ALA A 136 -5.45 2.88 4.29
N MET A 137 -5.43 2.72 5.63
CA MET A 137 -5.82 3.70 6.61
C MET A 137 -7.29 4.11 6.50
N GLY A 138 -7.85 4.67 7.57
CA GLY A 138 -9.22 5.16 7.55
C GLY A 138 -9.70 5.49 8.95
N GLN A 139 -10.82 6.19 9.02
CA GLN A 139 -11.51 6.50 10.28
C GLN A 139 -12.64 5.51 10.60
N SER A 140 -12.86 4.51 9.72
CA SER A 140 -13.88 3.48 9.92
C SER A 140 -13.48 2.46 10.99
N LYS A 141 -14.49 1.82 11.58
CA LYS A 141 -14.28 0.66 12.48
C LYS A 141 -13.79 -0.58 11.73
N LEU A 142 -14.22 -0.74 10.48
CA LEU A 142 -13.69 -1.75 9.58
C LEU A 142 -12.36 -1.27 9.02
N GLU A 143 -11.39 -2.18 8.95
CA GLU A 143 -10.10 -1.94 8.32
C GLU A 143 -10.27 -1.71 6.82
N ARG A 144 -9.51 -0.75 6.30
CA ARG A 144 -9.46 -0.44 4.87
C ARG A 144 -8.22 -1.08 4.28
N PHE A 145 -8.35 -1.76 3.16
CA PHE A 145 -7.23 -2.43 2.50
C PHE A 145 -7.03 -1.92 1.07
N TYR A 146 -5.79 -1.88 0.61
CA TYR A 146 -5.54 -1.57 -0.80
C TYR A 146 -5.86 -2.77 -1.70
N ALA A 147 -6.34 -2.51 -2.92
CA ALA A 147 -6.71 -3.53 -3.89
C ALA A 147 -6.59 -3.08 -5.35
N PHE A 148 -6.39 -4.05 -6.26
CA PHE A 148 -6.79 -3.96 -7.66
C PHE A 148 -8.14 -4.64 -7.84
N VAL A 149 -8.96 -4.14 -8.78
CA VAL A 149 -10.34 -4.61 -8.96
C VAL A 149 -10.62 -4.90 -10.42
N GLN A 150 -10.88 -6.17 -10.71
CA GLN A 150 -11.24 -6.66 -12.03
C GLN A 150 -12.75 -6.76 -12.16
N THR A 151 -13.30 -5.93 -13.03
CA THR A 151 -14.70 -5.99 -13.47
C THR A 151 -14.84 -6.84 -14.74
N LYS A 152 -16.08 -7.08 -15.18
CA LYS A 152 -16.37 -7.72 -16.47
C LYS A 152 -15.87 -6.91 -17.69
N GLU A 153 -15.56 -5.63 -17.50
CA GLU A 153 -15.10 -4.71 -18.53
C GLU A 153 -13.62 -4.33 -18.35
N GLY A 154 -12.86 -5.02 -17.48
CA GLY A 154 -11.45 -4.69 -17.24
C GLY A 154 -11.14 -4.23 -15.82
N ASP A 155 -9.91 -3.76 -15.61
CA ASP A 155 -9.49 -3.15 -14.35
C ASP A 155 -10.24 -1.83 -14.09
N LEU A 156 -10.78 -1.68 -12.89
CA LEU A 156 -11.56 -0.50 -12.50
C LEU A 156 -10.69 0.76 -12.43
N GLY A 157 -9.46 0.65 -11.92
CA GLY A 157 -8.54 1.77 -11.79
C GLY A 157 -8.16 2.35 -13.16
N GLU A 158 -7.77 1.49 -14.09
CA GLU A 158 -7.53 1.85 -15.48
C GLU A 158 -8.76 2.50 -16.11
N GLN A 159 -9.96 1.95 -15.90
CA GLN A 159 -11.20 2.54 -16.39
C GLN A 159 -11.44 3.96 -15.84
N LEU A 160 -11.20 4.20 -14.56
CA LEU A 160 -11.35 5.53 -13.96
C LEU A 160 -10.38 6.55 -14.57
N ILE A 161 -9.09 6.20 -14.67
CA ILE A 161 -8.06 7.07 -15.26
C ILE A 161 -8.38 7.35 -16.73
N ARG A 162 -8.72 6.31 -17.50
CA ARG A 162 -9.03 6.39 -18.92
C ARG A 162 -10.25 7.24 -19.22
N ASN A 163 -11.16 7.44 -18.27
CA ASN A 163 -12.32 8.32 -18.41
C ASN A 163 -12.10 9.71 -17.77
N GLY A 164 -10.89 9.98 -17.27
CA GLY A 164 -10.56 11.23 -16.58
C GLY A 164 -11.35 11.46 -15.29
N LEU A 165 -11.77 10.39 -14.63
CA LEU A 165 -12.54 10.44 -13.39
C LEU A 165 -11.67 10.29 -12.14
N ALA A 166 -10.38 9.99 -12.32
CA ALA A 166 -9.40 9.89 -11.24
C ALA A 166 -8.01 10.33 -11.74
N ARG A 167 -7.09 10.54 -10.80
CA ARG A 167 -5.67 10.83 -11.06
C ARG A 167 -4.78 9.68 -10.62
N ILE A 168 -3.59 9.61 -11.21
CA ILE A 168 -2.56 8.64 -10.80
C ILE A 168 -1.95 9.10 -9.47
N TYR A 169 -2.33 8.47 -8.37
CA TYR A 169 -1.90 8.85 -7.02
C TYR A 169 -2.07 7.69 -6.02
N GLY A 170 -1.40 7.76 -4.88
CA GLY A 170 -1.57 6.78 -3.79
C GLY A 170 -0.52 5.68 -3.78
N PHE A 171 -0.82 4.59 -3.07
CA PHE A 171 0.15 3.52 -2.82
C PHE A 171 0.41 2.69 -4.07
N LYS A 172 1.69 2.36 -4.31
CA LYS A 172 2.13 1.61 -5.50
C LYS A 172 2.23 0.13 -5.20
N ALA A 173 1.69 -0.69 -6.10
CA ALA A 173 1.84 -2.14 -6.08
C ALA A 173 2.13 -2.66 -7.50
N VAL A 174 2.55 -3.92 -7.62
CA VAL A 174 2.77 -4.58 -8.91
C VAL A 174 1.52 -5.39 -9.24
N PRO A 175 0.66 -4.98 -10.19
CA PRO A 175 -0.58 -5.70 -10.48
C PRO A 175 -0.36 -7.19 -10.77
N PRO A 176 -1.37 -8.04 -10.50
CA PRO A 176 -1.30 -9.45 -10.86
C PRO A 176 -0.93 -9.64 -12.34
N GLY A 177 0.02 -10.54 -12.65
CA GLY A 177 0.47 -10.77 -14.02
C GLY A 177 1.37 -9.67 -14.62
N SER A 178 1.62 -8.57 -13.90
CA SER A 178 2.60 -7.57 -14.30
C SER A 178 3.99 -7.89 -13.74
N ILE A 179 5.01 -7.48 -14.49
CA ILE A 179 6.42 -7.65 -14.10
C ILE A 179 6.91 -6.51 -13.19
N SER A 180 6.27 -5.33 -13.23
CA SER A 180 6.67 -4.20 -12.39
C SER A 180 5.61 -3.11 -12.29
N SER A 181 5.60 -2.38 -11.18
CA SER A 181 4.76 -1.20 -10.98
C SER A 181 5.10 -0.05 -11.92
N ARG A 182 6.32 -0.03 -12.49
CA ARG A 182 6.72 0.99 -13.50
C ARG A 182 5.98 0.79 -14.82
N VAL A 183 5.77 -0.46 -15.24
CA VAL A 183 5.00 -0.78 -16.45
C VAL A 183 3.55 -0.34 -16.25
N GLU A 184 2.98 -0.60 -15.08
CA GLU A 184 1.63 -0.17 -14.76
C GLU A 184 1.50 1.36 -14.74
N LEU A 185 2.42 2.07 -14.06
CA LEU A 185 2.42 3.54 -14.06
C LEU A 185 2.52 4.12 -15.47
N ALA A 186 3.34 3.54 -16.35
CA ALA A 186 3.45 3.99 -17.73
C ALA A 186 2.14 3.79 -18.50
N LYS A 187 1.45 2.66 -18.26
CA LYS A 187 0.12 2.40 -18.83
C LYS A 187 -0.91 3.39 -18.33
N LEU A 188 -1.00 3.61 -17.01
CA LEU A 188 -1.92 4.60 -16.44
C LEU A 188 -1.63 6.01 -16.97
N GLN A 189 -0.35 6.39 -17.10
CA GLN A 189 0.04 7.68 -17.66
C GLN A 189 -0.44 7.83 -19.10
N GLN A 190 -0.30 6.80 -19.93
CA GLN A 190 -0.83 6.82 -21.29
C GLN A 190 -2.36 7.00 -21.30
N LEU A 191 -3.10 6.27 -20.46
CA LEU A 191 -4.56 6.38 -20.38
C LEU A 191 -5.00 7.78 -19.92
N GLU A 192 -4.25 8.38 -19.00
CA GLU A 192 -4.47 9.75 -18.53
C GLU A 192 -4.21 10.77 -19.65
N ASP A 193 -3.11 10.62 -20.38
CA ASP A 193 -2.75 11.52 -21.47
C ASP A 193 -3.78 11.43 -22.61
N GLU A 194 -4.27 10.22 -22.93
CA GLU A 194 -5.41 10.01 -23.84
C GLU A 194 -6.66 10.78 -23.34
N ALA A 195 -6.99 10.72 -22.05
CA ALA A 195 -8.13 11.44 -21.49
C ALA A 195 -7.97 12.97 -21.54
N LYS A 196 -6.73 13.48 -21.36
CA LYS A 196 -6.40 14.90 -21.55
C LYS A 196 -6.58 15.34 -23.00
N GLU A 197 -6.07 14.55 -23.95
CA GLU A 197 -6.17 14.82 -25.39
C GLU A 197 -7.63 14.81 -25.86
N GLU A 198 -8.42 13.83 -25.41
CA GLU A 198 -9.84 13.70 -25.73
C GLU A 198 -10.72 14.75 -25.01
N LYS A 199 -10.17 15.43 -23.99
CA LYS A 199 -10.86 16.40 -23.13
C LYS A 199 -12.15 15.80 -22.54
N ILE A 200 -11.98 14.71 -21.80
CA ILE A 200 -13.06 13.99 -21.11
C ILE A 200 -12.84 14.01 -19.59
N GLY A 201 -13.90 13.68 -18.84
CA GLY A 201 -13.85 13.67 -17.38
C GLY A 201 -13.47 15.03 -16.81
N ALA A 202 -12.52 15.06 -15.88
CA ALA A 202 -11.98 16.28 -15.30
C ALA A 202 -11.40 17.24 -16.35
N TRP A 203 -10.68 16.72 -17.35
CA TRP A 203 -10.11 17.55 -18.42
C TRP A 203 -11.15 17.99 -19.46
N GLY A 204 -12.37 17.44 -19.39
CA GLY A 204 -13.52 17.77 -20.22
C GLY A 204 -14.60 18.60 -19.55
N VAL A 205 -14.50 18.87 -18.24
CA VAL A 205 -15.59 19.49 -17.45
C VAL A 205 -16.00 20.86 -17.99
N ASN A 206 -15.05 21.68 -18.42
CA ASN A 206 -15.32 22.99 -19.00
C ASN A 206 -16.09 22.92 -20.33
N ALA A 207 -16.07 21.76 -21.01
CA ALA A 207 -16.81 21.49 -22.22
C ALA A 207 -18.08 20.66 -21.99
N GLY A 208 -18.47 20.44 -20.73
CA GLY A 208 -19.63 19.61 -20.36
C GLY A 208 -19.45 18.11 -20.63
N ARG A 209 -18.20 17.62 -20.73
CA ARG A 209 -17.86 16.24 -21.12
C ARG A 209 -17.41 15.36 -19.95
N VAL A 210 -18.00 15.54 -18.76
CA VAL A 210 -17.64 14.75 -17.58
C VAL A 210 -18.01 13.27 -17.74
N ASN A 211 -19.20 12.99 -18.28
CA ASN A 211 -19.74 11.63 -18.44
C ASN A 211 -19.79 11.15 -19.90
N VAL A 212 -19.12 11.85 -20.82
CA VAL A 212 -19.24 11.59 -22.26
C VAL A 212 -17.94 11.03 -22.78
N ARG A 213 -17.97 9.79 -23.29
CA ARG A 213 -16.88 9.23 -24.07
C ARG A 213 -17.36 8.84 -25.46
N THR A 214 -16.66 9.32 -26.49
CA THR A 214 -16.79 8.78 -27.84
C THR A 214 -16.20 7.37 -27.83
N GLN A 215 -17.03 6.34 -27.95
CA GLN A 215 -16.55 4.96 -27.81
C GLN A 215 -15.53 4.60 -28.91
N LYS A 216 -14.29 4.35 -28.51
CA LYS A 216 -13.32 3.60 -29.30
C LYS A 216 -13.28 2.17 -28.73
N PRO A 217 -13.44 1.11 -29.54
CA PRO A 217 -13.37 -0.26 -29.04
C PRO A 217 -12.01 -0.46 -28.36
N THR A 218 -12.02 -0.86 -27.10
CA THR A 218 -10.78 -1.05 -26.32
C THR A 218 -10.76 -2.48 -25.79
N VAL A 219 -9.63 -3.16 -25.98
CA VAL A 219 -9.39 -4.50 -25.43
C VAL A 219 -8.90 -4.32 -24.00
N PHE A 220 -9.69 -4.78 -23.04
CA PHE A 220 -9.27 -4.79 -21.64
C PHE A 220 -8.53 -6.09 -21.33
N ASN A 221 -7.34 -5.94 -20.74
CA ASN A 221 -6.61 -7.09 -20.25
C ASN A 221 -7.26 -7.54 -18.94
N PHE A 222 -7.67 -8.81 -18.89
CA PHE A 222 -8.09 -9.44 -17.65
C PHE A 222 -6.87 -9.92 -16.90
N PHE A 223 -6.74 -9.53 -15.63
CA PHE A 223 -5.77 -10.13 -14.72
C PHE A 223 -6.05 -11.64 -14.62
N GLY A 224 -5.28 -12.47 -15.32
CA GLY A 224 -5.42 -13.93 -15.29
C GLY A 224 -5.43 -14.66 -16.63
N GLN A 225 -5.33 -13.99 -17.79
CA GLN A 225 -4.96 -14.69 -19.02
C GLN A 225 -3.44 -14.78 -19.15
N GLU A 226 -2.88 -15.90 -18.67
CA GLU A 226 -1.54 -16.33 -19.09
C GLU A 226 -1.47 -16.37 -20.62
N ASN A 227 -0.33 -15.87 -21.15
CA ASN A 227 0.16 -16.01 -22.52
C ASN A 227 -0.52 -17.11 -23.35
N ARG A 228 -1.59 -16.77 -24.08
CA ARG A 228 -1.86 -17.43 -25.36
C ARG A 228 -1.12 -16.64 -26.42
N THR A 229 0.04 -17.17 -26.77
CA THR A 229 0.84 -16.71 -27.91
C THR A 229 -0.07 -16.49 -29.12
N PRO A 230 -0.08 -15.32 -29.77
CA PRO A 230 -0.70 -15.22 -31.08
C PRO A 230 0.10 -16.12 -32.02
N ALA A 231 -0.56 -17.11 -32.61
CA ALA A 231 0.01 -17.91 -33.68
C ALA A 231 0.52 -16.97 -34.78
N ARG A 232 1.85 -16.91 -34.94
CA ARG A 232 2.51 -16.14 -36.00
C ARG A 232 2.11 -16.74 -37.35
N PRO A 233 1.60 -15.97 -38.33
CA PRO A 233 1.62 -16.44 -39.70
C PRO A 233 3.07 -16.36 -40.19
N ALA A 234 3.61 -17.48 -40.66
CA ALA A 234 4.76 -17.43 -41.56
C ALA A 234 4.35 -16.62 -42.80
N PRO A 235 5.25 -15.83 -43.42
CA PRO A 235 5.94 -16.44 -44.55
C PRO A 235 7.33 -15.90 -44.95
N LEU A 236 8.01 -16.77 -45.70
CA LEU A 236 8.89 -16.58 -46.87
C LEU A 236 10.38 -16.20 -46.69
N MET A 237 11.17 -17.04 -47.36
CA MET A 237 12.61 -17.02 -47.54
C MET A 237 13.07 -15.89 -48.46
N SER A 238 14.31 -15.42 -48.27
CA SER A 238 15.32 -15.43 -49.35
C SER A 238 16.75 -15.23 -48.81
N PRO A 239 17.80 -15.71 -49.50
CA PRO A 239 19.19 -15.77 -49.03
C PRO A 239 20.05 -14.60 -49.56
N PHE A 240 21.37 -14.65 -49.29
CA PHE A 240 22.44 -13.67 -49.61
C PHE A 240 22.62 -12.54 -48.58
N ALA A 241 23.82 -12.09 -48.20
CA ALA A 241 25.19 -12.56 -48.35
C ALA A 241 26.04 -11.82 -47.30
N ARG A 242 27.17 -12.44 -46.93
CA ARG A 242 28.15 -11.96 -45.95
C ARG A 242 29.16 -11.04 -46.62
N VAL A 243 29.46 -9.87 -46.04
CA VAL A 243 30.80 -9.22 -46.14
C VAL A 243 31.10 -8.43 -44.86
N SER A 244 32.31 -8.65 -44.34
CA SER A 244 32.94 -7.99 -43.20
C SER A 244 33.67 -6.70 -43.63
N ALA A 245 33.74 -5.67 -42.77
CA ALA A 245 34.92 -4.81 -42.59
C ALA A 245 34.76 -3.85 -41.38
N THR A 246 35.85 -3.70 -40.61
CA THR A 246 36.08 -2.71 -39.54
C THR A 246 37.46 -2.04 -39.82
N PRO A 247 37.89 -1.01 -39.07
CA PRO A 247 37.77 0.45 -39.29
C PRO A 247 39.12 1.11 -39.68
N PRO A 248 39.27 2.46 -39.64
CA PRO A 248 39.83 3.07 -38.41
C PRO A 248 39.29 4.46 -38.03
N ALA A 249 39.70 4.87 -36.84
CA ALA A 249 39.28 6.02 -36.03
C ALA A 249 40.12 7.29 -36.22
N ARG A 250 39.52 8.45 -35.89
CA ARG A 250 40.12 9.71 -35.38
C ARG A 250 38.98 10.72 -35.12
N SER A 251 38.89 11.60 -34.11
CA SER A 251 39.39 11.72 -32.73
C SER A 251 38.64 12.93 -32.11
N THR A 252 37.94 12.70 -30.98
CA THR A 252 37.76 13.51 -29.73
C THR A 252 37.95 15.05 -29.71
N PRO A 253 37.31 15.81 -28.77
CA PRO A 253 36.97 15.38 -27.40
C PRO A 253 35.54 15.69 -26.90
N ARG A 254 35.05 14.71 -26.16
CA ARG A 254 33.91 14.74 -25.26
C ARG A 254 34.41 15.25 -23.91
N GLU A 255 33.79 16.32 -23.41
CA GLU A 255 34.05 16.85 -22.08
C GLU A 255 33.41 15.91 -21.04
N GLU A 256 34.28 15.22 -20.30
CA GLU A 256 33.94 14.43 -19.13
C GLU A 256 33.52 15.35 -17.98
N GLN A 257 32.24 15.32 -17.62
CA GLN A 257 31.84 15.61 -16.26
C GLN A 257 31.57 14.31 -15.52
N LYS A 258 32.63 13.93 -14.80
CA LYS A 258 32.79 12.94 -13.74
C LYS A 258 31.48 12.53 -13.07
N SER A 259 31.19 11.23 -13.22
CA SER A 259 30.45 10.42 -12.26
C SER A 259 30.97 10.70 -10.85
N HIS A 260 30.16 11.32 -10.02
CA HIS A 260 30.43 11.35 -8.59
C HIS A 260 30.37 9.91 -8.07
N PRO A 261 31.44 9.41 -7.43
CA PRO A 261 31.41 8.18 -6.69
C PRO A 261 30.28 8.24 -5.67
N LYS A 262 29.66 7.09 -5.43
CA LYS A 262 28.74 6.84 -4.33
C LYS A 262 29.52 7.02 -3.02
N GLU A 263 29.72 8.27 -2.62
CA GLU A 263 30.41 8.62 -1.40
C GLU A 263 29.47 8.24 -0.26
N LYS A 264 29.85 7.19 0.46
CA LYS A 264 29.29 6.84 1.76
C LYS A 264 29.70 7.97 2.71
N THR A 265 28.97 9.08 2.67
CA THR A 265 29.10 10.11 3.70
C THR A 265 28.76 9.41 5.02
N PRO A 266 29.64 9.43 6.04
CA PRO A 266 29.26 8.99 7.36
C PRO A 266 28.22 10.00 7.80
N LEU A 267 26.94 9.66 7.68
CA LEU A 267 25.87 10.43 8.26
C LEU A 267 26.17 10.45 9.75
N GLY A 268 26.73 11.58 10.21
CA GLY A 268 26.72 11.94 11.61
C GLY A 268 25.32 11.68 12.12
N ARG A 269 25.23 11.05 13.29
CA ARG A 269 23.99 10.59 13.87
C ARG A 269 22.91 11.67 13.76
N ILE A 270 21.84 11.37 13.01
CA ILE A 270 20.74 12.27 12.70
C ILE A 270 19.92 12.47 13.98
N ASP A 271 19.59 13.72 14.30
CA ASP A 271 18.70 14.01 15.42
C ASP A 271 17.26 13.66 15.05
N ILE A 272 16.70 12.67 15.72
CA ILE A 272 15.33 12.22 15.50
C ILE A 272 14.28 13.33 15.67
N ASN A 273 14.51 14.31 16.54
CA ASN A 273 13.57 15.37 16.87
C ASN A 273 13.67 16.59 15.95
N THR A 274 14.83 16.81 15.32
CA THR A 274 15.05 18.00 14.46
C THR A 274 15.25 17.66 12.98
N ALA A 275 15.46 16.39 12.63
CA ALA A 275 15.67 15.97 11.25
C ALA A 275 14.54 16.41 10.31
N THR A 276 14.92 16.86 9.12
CA THR A 276 14.00 17.13 8.04
C THR A 276 13.50 15.83 7.41
N GLU A 277 12.36 15.90 6.72
CA GLU A 277 11.82 14.73 6.00
C GLU A 277 12.85 14.17 5.01
N LYS A 278 13.55 15.05 4.29
CA LYS A 278 14.59 14.65 3.32
C LYS A 278 15.70 13.85 4.00
N GLU A 279 16.21 14.30 5.14
CA GLU A 279 17.25 13.58 5.90
C GLU A 279 16.77 12.21 6.37
N LEU A 280 15.54 12.13 6.88
CA LEU A 280 14.94 10.85 7.28
C LEU A 280 14.80 9.89 6.08
N THR A 281 14.40 10.39 4.91
CA THR A 281 14.25 9.55 3.70
C THR A 281 15.56 9.03 3.12
N THR A 282 16.71 9.56 3.54
CA THR A 282 18.02 9.01 3.14
C THR A 282 18.36 7.70 3.87
N LEU A 283 17.65 7.37 4.95
CA LEU A 283 17.90 6.19 5.76
C LEU A 283 17.28 4.92 5.16
N PRO A 284 17.99 3.78 5.21
CA PRO A 284 17.50 2.54 4.63
C PRO A 284 16.20 2.09 5.32
N GLY A 285 15.16 1.86 4.51
CA GLY A 285 13.84 1.43 5.02
C GLY A 285 12.95 2.55 5.54
N ILE A 286 13.39 3.82 5.46
CA ILE A 286 12.59 5.01 5.76
C ILE A 286 12.27 5.73 4.44
N GLY A 287 11.03 5.58 3.96
CA GLY A 287 10.49 6.40 2.86
C GLY A 287 9.73 7.61 3.38
N HIS A 288 9.23 8.47 2.48
CA HIS A 288 8.45 9.68 2.80
C HIS A 288 7.36 9.44 3.86
N VAL A 289 6.62 8.33 3.73
CA VAL A 289 5.57 7.94 4.68
C VAL A 289 6.13 7.67 6.08
N MET A 290 7.27 6.98 6.17
CA MET A 290 7.90 6.68 7.45
C MET A 290 8.52 7.94 8.06
N ALA A 291 9.14 8.78 7.25
CA ALA A 291 9.66 10.08 7.66
C ALA A 291 8.55 10.97 8.24
N ALA A 292 7.40 11.06 7.56
CA ALA A 292 6.24 11.80 8.05
C ALA A 292 5.71 11.27 9.39
N ARG A 293 5.68 9.94 9.57
CA ARG A 293 5.28 9.31 10.86
C ARG A 293 6.25 9.63 11.98
N ILE A 294 7.55 9.59 11.72
CA ILE A 294 8.58 9.96 12.70
C ILE A 294 8.41 11.44 13.08
N ILE A 295 8.19 12.33 12.10
CA ILE A 295 7.98 13.77 12.35
C ILE A 295 6.71 14.00 13.18
N ALA A 296 5.60 13.34 12.83
CA ALA A 296 4.33 13.48 13.54
C ALA A 296 4.37 12.94 14.98
N ALA A 297 5.22 11.96 15.27
CA ALA A 297 5.35 11.36 16.59
C ALA A 297 6.33 12.10 17.53
N ARG A 298 6.91 13.22 17.08
CA ARG A 298 7.77 14.07 17.91
C ARG A 298 6.99 14.73 19.05
N PRO A 299 7.64 15.00 20.20
CA PRO A 299 9.04 14.73 20.51
C PRO A 299 9.29 13.32 21.08
N PHE A 300 10.46 12.77 20.78
CA PHE A 300 10.99 11.53 21.35
C PHE A 300 11.94 11.82 22.51
N ARG A 301 11.87 10.99 23.57
CA ARG A 301 12.77 11.11 24.73
C ARG A 301 14.06 10.33 24.54
N SER A 302 14.04 9.29 23.72
CA SER A 302 15.20 8.51 23.34
C SER A 302 15.01 7.93 21.94
N ALA A 303 16.09 7.49 21.29
CA ALA A 303 15.99 6.80 20.00
C ALA A 303 15.15 5.52 20.09
N ASP A 304 15.04 4.89 21.25
CA ASP A 304 14.28 3.65 21.47
C ASP A 304 12.76 3.89 21.35
N ASP A 305 12.31 5.13 21.56
CA ASP A 305 10.93 5.52 21.34
C ASP A 305 10.48 5.40 19.87
N LEU A 306 11.42 5.25 18.92
CA LEU A 306 11.09 4.95 17.53
C LEU A 306 10.25 3.69 17.40
N LYS A 307 10.37 2.72 18.31
CA LYS A 307 9.56 1.49 18.30
C LYS A 307 8.07 1.76 18.53
N ARG A 308 7.71 2.93 19.09
CA ARG A 308 6.31 3.36 19.25
C ARG A 308 5.71 3.87 17.94
N VAL A 309 6.53 4.19 16.95
CA VAL A 309 6.08 4.66 15.64
C VAL A 309 5.56 3.47 14.84
N ASN A 310 4.29 3.52 14.44
CA ASN A 310 3.65 2.45 13.69
C ASN A 310 4.41 2.17 12.38
N GLY A 311 4.87 0.92 12.22
CA GLY A 311 5.69 0.45 11.09
C GLY A 311 7.21 0.41 11.35
N ILE A 312 7.66 0.79 12.55
CA ILE A 312 9.04 0.58 13.04
C ILE A 312 9.04 -0.54 14.09
N GLY A 313 9.08 -1.80 13.64
CA GLY A 313 9.29 -2.96 14.52
C GLY A 313 10.77 -3.19 14.84
N ASP A 314 11.09 -4.13 15.74
CA ASP A 314 12.46 -4.39 16.22
C ASP A 314 13.49 -4.57 15.11
N LYS A 315 13.13 -5.29 14.05
CA LYS A 315 14.00 -5.52 12.89
C LYS A 315 14.36 -4.22 12.15
N LYS A 316 13.36 -3.35 11.97
CA LYS A 316 13.53 -2.06 11.27
C LYS A 316 14.24 -1.06 12.17
N TYR A 317 13.86 -1.02 13.44
CA TYR A 317 14.56 -0.27 14.48
C TYR A 317 16.05 -0.63 14.51
N ALA A 318 16.40 -1.93 14.52
CA ALA A 318 17.80 -2.36 14.51
C ALA A 318 18.57 -1.89 13.26
N GLN A 319 17.89 -1.76 12.11
CA GLN A 319 18.49 -1.25 10.88
C GLN A 319 18.72 0.27 10.92
N ILE A 320 17.80 1.03 11.52
CA ILE A 320 17.84 2.51 11.48
C ILE A 320 18.50 3.13 12.72
N ARG A 321 18.51 2.44 13.86
CA ARG A 321 19.07 2.90 15.15
C ARG A 321 20.52 3.41 15.05
N PRO A 322 21.44 2.79 14.29
CA PRO A 322 22.81 3.27 14.17
C PRO A 322 22.92 4.69 13.57
N TYR A 323 21.90 5.15 12.87
CA TYR A 323 21.88 6.43 12.18
C TYR A 323 21.29 7.57 13.02
N PHE A 324 20.76 7.31 14.22
CA PHE A 324 20.17 8.33 15.10
C PHE A 324 21.05 8.64 16.30
N GLN A 325 21.09 9.91 16.74
CA GLN A 325 21.77 10.33 17.98
C GLN A 325 20.90 10.10 19.20
#